data_AF-A0A8A8DBN0-F1
#
_entry.id   AF-A0A8A8DBN0-F1
#
_cell.length_a   1.000
_cell.length_b   1.000
_cell.length_c   1.000
_cell.angle_alpha   90.00
_cell.angle_beta   90.00
_cell.angle_gamma   90.00
#
_symmetry.space_group_name_H-M   'P 1'
#
loop_
_entity.id
_entity.type
_entity.pdbx_description
1 polymer ?
#
loop_
_entity_poly.entity_id
_entity_poly.type
_entity_poly.pdbx_seq_one_letter_code
_entity_poly.pdbx_strand_id
1 'polypeptide(L)'
;MRALRLATLMLPLLAGLPAAARAADLPKSIAAQLPPGYEPLLAQAGPDLDHGRHSVLVVVHRAVDTREQPSPRPLLIYEEQADHTYRLAARNDVVVLRANEGGQCDPFDPEDAADNGLSVKGRYFTVQNFVACGQHWTDYITFRYDPRTRGWLFSNQIVTESFPLDDQPDRVTVTRADTHLPVSFGQWKRKD
;
A
#
# COMPACT_ATOMS: atom_id res chain seq x y z
N MET A 1 -13.70 60.66 -21.49
CA MET A 1 -13.20 59.68 -20.50
C MET A 1 -13.50 58.27 -21.01
N ARG A 2 -12.52 57.56 -21.58
CA ARG A 2 -12.66 56.16 -22.02
C ARG A 2 -12.07 55.27 -20.93
N ALA A 3 -12.91 54.47 -20.28
CA ALA A 3 -12.48 53.50 -19.28
C ALA A 3 -11.97 52.24 -19.99
N LEU A 4 -10.67 52.00 -19.93
CA LEU A 4 -10.06 50.71 -20.22
C LEU A 4 -10.02 49.94 -18.90
N ARG A 5 -10.78 48.84 -18.78
CA ARG A 5 -10.61 47.91 -17.65
C ARG A 5 -9.99 46.63 -18.16
N LEU A 6 -8.75 46.42 -17.72
CA LEU A 6 -7.95 45.21 -17.92
C LEU A 6 -8.73 43.98 -17.46
N ALA A 7 -8.81 42.97 -18.32
CA ALA A 7 -9.22 41.63 -17.94
C ALA A 7 -7.97 40.87 -17.45
N THR A 8 -7.88 40.64 -16.15
CA THR A 8 -6.83 39.82 -15.54
C THR A 8 -7.19 38.35 -15.72
N LEU A 9 -6.51 37.66 -16.63
CA LEU A 9 -6.61 36.20 -16.79
C LEU A 9 -5.83 35.52 -15.65
N MET A 10 -6.54 34.94 -14.68
CA MET A 10 -5.95 33.96 -13.76
C MET A 10 -5.73 32.65 -14.52
N LEU A 11 -4.47 32.25 -14.66
CA LEU A 11 -4.09 30.90 -15.05
C LEU A 11 -4.22 29.98 -13.83
N PRO A 12 -5.04 28.92 -13.85
CA PRO A 12 -5.02 27.92 -12.79
C PRO A 12 -3.75 27.06 -12.94
N LEU A 13 -2.92 27.06 -11.90
CA LEU A 13 -1.79 26.15 -11.76
C LEU A 13 -2.36 24.76 -11.45
N LEU A 14 -2.44 23.88 -12.46
CA LEU A 14 -2.78 22.47 -12.24
C LEU A 14 -1.63 21.80 -11.50
N ALA A 15 -1.78 21.61 -10.20
CA ALA A 15 -0.98 20.66 -9.45
C ALA A 15 -1.38 19.23 -9.89
N GLY A 16 -0.45 18.51 -10.52
CA GLY A 16 -0.65 17.11 -10.88
C GLY A 16 -0.76 16.27 -9.61
N LEU A 17 -1.95 15.73 -9.35
CA LEU A 17 -2.12 14.62 -8.41
C LEU A 17 -1.40 13.40 -9.01
N PRO A 18 -0.66 12.61 -8.21
CA PRO A 18 -0.11 11.35 -8.70
C PRO A 18 -1.30 10.44 -9.02
N ALA A 19 -1.51 10.18 -10.31
CA ALA A 19 -2.45 9.17 -10.76
C ALA A 19 -1.93 7.81 -10.28
N ALA A 20 -2.75 7.07 -9.55
CA ALA A 20 -2.52 5.66 -9.32
C ALA A 20 -2.41 4.98 -10.70
N ALA A 21 -1.23 4.44 -11.01
CA ALA A 21 -1.04 3.69 -12.24
C ALA A 21 -1.86 2.41 -12.12
N ARG A 22 -2.78 2.17 -13.06
CA ARG A 22 -3.46 0.87 -13.17
C ARG A 22 -2.41 -0.22 -13.37
N ALA A 23 -2.71 -1.44 -12.91
CA ALA A 23 -1.88 -2.65 -13.09
C ALA A 23 -1.31 -2.86 -14.51
N ALA A 24 -1.91 -2.23 -15.54
CA ALA A 24 -1.50 -2.27 -16.93
C ALA A 24 -0.17 -1.55 -17.27
N ASP A 25 0.40 -0.73 -16.38
CA ASP A 25 1.55 0.13 -16.70
C ASP A 25 2.85 -0.22 -15.96
N LEU A 26 3.00 -1.46 -15.47
CA LEU A 26 4.23 -1.86 -14.77
C LEU A 26 5.49 -1.74 -15.67
N PRO A 27 6.62 -1.23 -15.13
CA PRO A 27 7.91 -1.32 -15.81
C PRO A 27 8.22 -2.75 -16.24
N LYS A 28 8.74 -2.94 -17.46
CA LYS A 28 9.03 -4.26 -18.03
C LYS A 28 9.91 -5.13 -17.13
N SER A 29 10.87 -4.51 -16.44
CA SER A 29 11.74 -5.19 -15.48
C SER A 29 10.95 -5.75 -14.29
N ILE A 30 9.92 -5.06 -13.79
CA ILE A 30 9.01 -5.55 -12.76
C ILE A 30 8.12 -6.66 -13.31
N ALA A 31 7.46 -6.43 -14.45
CA ALA A 31 6.53 -7.38 -15.06
C ALA A 31 7.18 -8.76 -15.31
N ALA A 32 8.45 -8.78 -15.72
CA ALA A 32 9.22 -10.01 -15.95
C ALA A 32 9.57 -10.80 -14.67
N GLN A 33 9.40 -10.19 -13.49
CA GLN A 33 9.72 -10.78 -12.18
C GLN A 33 8.46 -11.13 -11.38
N LEU A 34 7.25 -10.96 -11.92
CA LEU A 34 6.02 -11.34 -11.22
C LEU A 34 5.99 -12.87 -10.98
N PRO A 35 5.52 -13.33 -9.81
CA PRO A 35 5.42 -14.75 -9.55
C PRO A 35 4.50 -15.46 -10.58
N PRO A 36 4.83 -16.69 -11.02
CA PRO A 36 4.00 -17.40 -11.99
C PRO A 36 2.54 -17.58 -11.54
N GLY A 37 1.61 -17.25 -12.43
CA GLY A 37 0.16 -17.34 -12.19
C GLY A 37 -0.38 -16.26 -11.25
N TYR A 38 0.39 -15.21 -10.98
CA TYR A 38 -0.08 -13.99 -10.33
C TYR A 38 -0.19 -12.84 -11.35
N GLU A 39 -1.15 -11.95 -11.10
CA GLU A 39 -1.33 -10.70 -11.83
C GLU A 39 -1.33 -9.52 -10.84
N PRO A 40 -0.96 -8.30 -11.28
CA PRO A 40 -0.96 -7.15 -10.39
C PRO A 40 -2.38 -6.73 -10.03
N LEU A 41 -2.64 -6.62 -8.73
CA LEU A 41 -3.87 -6.05 -8.17
C LEU A 41 -3.74 -4.53 -8.06
N LEU A 42 -2.60 -4.07 -7.53
CA LEU A 42 -2.28 -2.67 -7.29
C LEU A 42 -0.79 -2.44 -7.53
N ALA A 43 -0.45 -1.32 -8.15
CA ALA A 43 0.92 -0.85 -8.26
C ALA A 43 0.99 0.64 -7.98
N GLN A 44 1.95 1.06 -7.16
CA GLN A 44 2.19 2.49 -6.90
C GLN A 44 3.67 2.78 -6.65
N ALA A 45 4.04 4.04 -6.81
CA ALA A 45 5.34 4.53 -6.34
C ALA A 45 5.45 4.27 -4.82
N GLY A 46 6.55 3.67 -4.41
CA GLY A 46 6.88 3.44 -3.01
C GLY A 46 7.67 4.60 -2.41
N PRO A 47 8.12 4.45 -1.15
CA PRO A 47 8.98 5.43 -0.50
C PRO A 47 10.26 5.71 -1.30
N ASP A 48 10.70 6.97 -1.29
CA ASP A 48 12.01 7.34 -1.85
C ASP A 48 13.14 6.65 -1.08
N LEU A 49 14.13 6.16 -1.83
CA LEU A 49 15.34 5.56 -1.30
C LEU A 49 16.46 6.62 -1.25
N ASP A 50 17.58 6.25 -0.65
CA ASP A 50 18.74 7.14 -0.64
C ASP A 50 19.31 7.34 -2.05
N HIS A 51 19.94 8.50 -2.27
CA HIS A 51 20.59 8.88 -3.53
C HIS A 51 19.63 9.00 -4.72
N GLY A 52 18.36 9.32 -4.47
CA GLY A 52 17.38 9.59 -5.52
C GLY A 52 16.91 8.34 -6.27
N ARG A 53 17.15 7.15 -5.73
CA ARG A 53 16.57 5.92 -6.27
C ARG A 53 15.12 5.78 -5.82
N HIS A 54 14.32 5.16 -6.67
CA HIS A 54 12.90 4.95 -6.40
C HIS A 54 12.59 3.51 -6.00
N SER A 55 11.47 3.34 -5.29
CA SER A 55 10.87 2.02 -5.07
C SER A 55 9.46 1.97 -5.67
N VAL A 56 8.98 0.76 -5.94
CA VAL A 56 7.62 0.49 -6.41
C VAL A 56 7.03 -0.60 -5.54
N LEU A 57 5.81 -0.37 -5.05
CA LEU A 57 5.04 -1.32 -4.29
C LEU A 57 4.04 -1.99 -5.23
N VAL A 58 4.02 -3.32 -5.27
CA VAL A 58 3.12 -4.09 -6.13
C VAL A 58 2.41 -5.15 -5.30
N VAL A 59 1.10 -5.02 -5.15
CA VAL A 59 0.25 -6.10 -4.65
C VAL A 59 -0.13 -6.98 -5.84
N VAL A 60 0.03 -8.29 -5.69
CA VAL A 60 -0.38 -9.26 -6.71
C VAL A 60 -1.42 -10.21 -6.16
N HIS A 61 -2.27 -10.73 -7.04
CA HIS A 61 -3.28 -11.74 -6.72
C HIS A 61 -3.37 -12.78 -7.82
N ARG A 62 -4.17 -13.83 -7.61
CA ARG A 62 -4.55 -14.76 -8.69
C ARG A 62 -5.90 -14.34 -9.25
N ALA A 63 -6.16 -14.60 -10.53
CA ALA A 63 -7.45 -14.30 -11.15
C ALA A 63 -8.66 -14.99 -10.47
N VAL A 64 -8.43 -16.10 -9.77
CA VAL A 64 -9.47 -16.83 -9.01
C VAL A 64 -9.70 -16.26 -7.61
N ASP A 65 -8.98 -15.21 -7.22
CA ASP A 65 -9.03 -14.64 -5.88
C ASP A 65 -10.39 -14.00 -5.60
N THR A 66 -11.26 -14.75 -4.92
CA THR A 66 -12.55 -14.27 -4.43
C THR A 66 -12.73 -14.67 -2.97
N ARG A 67 -13.80 -14.16 -2.33
CA ARG A 67 -14.16 -14.58 -0.96
C ARG A 67 -14.40 -16.08 -0.84
N GLU A 68 -14.97 -16.69 -1.88
CA GLU A 68 -15.26 -18.13 -1.95
C GLU A 68 -14.04 -18.96 -2.32
N GLN A 69 -13.12 -18.36 -3.08
CA GLN A 69 -11.86 -18.98 -3.52
C GLN A 69 -10.66 -18.09 -3.17
N PRO A 70 -10.37 -17.88 -1.88
CA PRO A 70 -9.36 -16.93 -1.45
C PRO A 70 -7.96 -17.44 -1.77
N SER A 71 -7.10 -16.54 -2.23
CA SER A 71 -5.68 -16.81 -2.51
C SER A 71 -4.79 -15.80 -1.78
N PRO A 72 -3.51 -16.12 -1.50
CA PRO A 72 -2.59 -15.15 -0.92
C PRO A 72 -2.46 -13.91 -1.80
N ARG A 73 -2.28 -12.73 -1.18
CA ARG A 73 -2.03 -11.45 -1.86
C ARG A 73 -0.62 -10.94 -1.52
N PRO A 74 0.43 -11.45 -2.16
CA PRO A 74 1.77 -10.97 -1.92
C PRO A 74 1.89 -9.47 -2.19
N LEU A 75 2.49 -8.75 -1.24
CA LEU A 75 3.05 -7.43 -1.48
C LEU A 75 4.54 -7.58 -1.80
N LEU A 76 4.91 -7.06 -2.96
CA LEU A 76 6.24 -7.08 -3.53
C LEU A 76 6.81 -5.65 -3.50
N ILE A 77 8.05 -5.52 -3.03
CA ILE A 77 8.77 -4.25 -3.07
C ILE A 77 9.89 -4.38 -4.10
N TYR A 78 9.83 -3.52 -5.11
CA TYR A 78 10.86 -3.41 -6.12
C TYR A 78 11.68 -2.15 -5.89
N GLU A 79 13.00 -2.25 -6.00
CA GLU A 79 13.90 -1.11 -5.88
C GLU A 79 14.63 -0.88 -7.19
N GLU A 80 14.72 0.39 -7.58
CA GLU A 80 15.48 0.81 -8.75
C GLU A 80 16.98 0.52 -8.55
N GLN A 81 17.61 0.02 -9.60
CA GLN A 81 19.02 -0.28 -9.68
C GLN A 81 19.77 0.86 -10.39
N ALA A 82 21.11 0.82 -10.40
CA ALA A 82 21.92 1.86 -11.03
C ALA A 82 21.70 1.99 -12.56
N ASP A 83 21.18 0.96 -13.20
CA ASP A 83 20.84 0.94 -14.63
C ASP A 83 19.38 1.34 -14.92
N HIS A 84 18.67 1.89 -13.91
CA HIS A 84 17.25 2.24 -13.94
C HIS A 84 16.29 1.07 -14.14
N THR A 85 16.78 -0.18 -14.06
CA THR A 85 15.91 -1.35 -13.96
C THR A 85 15.46 -1.56 -12.52
N TYR A 86 14.37 -2.29 -12.31
CA TYR A 86 13.86 -2.62 -10.99
C TYR A 86 14.19 -4.07 -10.64
N ARG A 87 14.58 -4.34 -9.38
CA ARG A 87 14.78 -5.68 -8.84
C ARG A 87 13.87 -5.91 -7.64
N LEU A 88 13.35 -7.13 -7.50
CA LEU A 88 12.62 -7.51 -6.29
C LEU A 88 13.56 -7.43 -5.08
N ALA A 89 13.24 -6.56 -4.12
CA ALA A 89 14.01 -6.34 -2.91
C ALA A 89 13.40 -7.06 -1.70
N ALA A 90 12.06 -7.11 -1.62
CA ALA A 90 11.37 -7.78 -0.53
C ALA A 90 9.98 -8.28 -0.94
N ARG A 91 9.48 -9.29 -0.24
CA ARG A 91 8.15 -9.89 -0.44
C ARG A 91 7.53 -10.26 0.90
N ASN A 92 6.24 -10.02 1.07
CA ASN A 92 5.45 -10.52 2.18
C ASN A 92 4.13 -11.07 1.66
N ASP A 93 3.77 -12.30 2.04
CA ASP A 93 2.60 -13.01 1.52
C ASP A 93 1.33 -12.86 2.38
N VAL A 94 1.41 -12.14 3.51
CA VAL A 94 0.35 -12.12 4.54
C VAL A 94 -0.04 -10.71 5.04
N VAL A 95 0.69 -9.67 4.64
CA VAL A 95 0.44 -8.28 5.08
C VAL A 95 -0.80 -7.67 4.41
N VAL A 96 -1.09 -8.08 3.18
CA VAL A 96 -2.35 -7.79 2.51
C VAL A 96 -3.27 -8.96 2.76
N LEU A 97 -4.42 -8.68 3.36
CA LEU A 97 -5.37 -9.72 3.75
C LEU A 97 -6.10 -10.28 2.53
N ARG A 98 -6.35 -11.59 2.57
CA ARG A 98 -7.08 -12.32 1.54
C ARG A 98 -8.55 -11.89 1.51
N ALA A 99 -9.21 -12.14 0.39
CA ALA A 99 -10.60 -11.73 0.17
C ALA A 99 -11.56 -12.15 1.29
N ASN A 100 -11.34 -13.30 1.92
CA ASN A 100 -12.23 -13.84 2.96
C ASN A 100 -11.84 -13.48 4.40
N GLU A 101 -10.75 -12.74 4.60
CA GLU A 101 -10.24 -12.40 5.94
C GLU A 101 -10.91 -11.14 6.52
N GLY A 102 -11.82 -10.53 5.76
CA GLY A 102 -12.63 -9.37 6.14
C GLY A 102 -13.91 -9.70 6.91
N GLY A 103 -14.25 -10.99 7.06
CA GLY A 103 -15.55 -11.40 7.57
C GLY A 103 -16.64 -11.20 6.52
N GLN A 104 -17.35 -10.08 6.54
CA GLN A 104 -18.48 -9.82 5.63
C GLN A 104 -18.07 -9.38 4.22
N CYS A 105 -16.97 -8.63 4.09
CA CYS A 105 -16.45 -8.19 2.78
C CYS A 105 -14.98 -8.52 2.61
N ASP A 106 -14.48 -8.18 1.44
CA ASP A 106 -13.07 -8.20 1.13
C ASP A 106 -12.35 -7.08 1.90
N PRO A 107 -11.36 -7.38 2.76
CA PRO A 107 -10.64 -6.36 3.52
C PRO A 107 -9.63 -5.54 2.69
N PHE A 108 -9.44 -5.91 1.43
CA PHE A 108 -8.59 -5.23 0.46
C PHE A 108 -9.24 -5.35 -0.93
N ASP A 109 -10.50 -4.91 -1.01
CA ASP A 109 -11.30 -4.95 -2.24
C ASP A 109 -10.57 -4.21 -3.38
N PRO A 110 -10.47 -4.79 -4.60
CA PRO A 110 -9.72 -4.17 -5.70
C PRO A 110 -10.19 -2.76 -6.10
N GLU A 111 -11.48 -2.45 -5.98
CA GLU A 111 -12.01 -1.14 -6.35
C GLU A 111 -11.59 -0.08 -5.32
N ASP A 112 -11.73 -0.39 -4.03
CA ASP A 112 -11.35 0.51 -2.94
C ASP A 112 -9.84 0.61 -2.75
N ALA A 113 -9.13 -0.51 -2.92
CA ALA A 113 -7.69 -0.60 -2.73
C ALA A 113 -6.90 0.20 -3.78
N ALA A 114 -7.49 0.45 -4.96
CA ALA A 114 -6.89 1.28 -6.00
C ALA A 114 -6.54 2.69 -5.49
N ASP A 115 -7.38 3.24 -4.61
CA ASP A 115 -7.21 4.58 -4.05
C ASP A 115 -6.72 4.55 -2.59
N ASN A 116 -7.10 3.51 -1.83
CA ASN A 116 -6.93 3.50 -0.37
C ASN A 116 -6.12 2.32 0.17
N GLY A 117 -5.71 1.36 -0.67
CA GLY A 117 -5.09 0.12 -0.19
C GLY A 117 -3.68 0.32 0.39
N LEU A 118 -2.95 1.32 -0.10
CA LEU A 118 -1.61 1.63 0.38
C LEU A 118 -1.43 3.14 0.57
N SER A 119 -0.66 3.53 1.58
CA SER A 119 -0.26 4.92 1.80
C SER A 119 1.26 5.04 1.85
N VAL A 120 1.83 6.10 1.25
CA VAL A 120 3.27 6.36 1.24
C VAL A 120 3.54 7.75 1.79
N LYS A 121 4.48 7.85 2.75
CA LYS A 121 4.89 9.12 3.35
C LYS A 121 6.36 9.10 3.76
N GLY A 122 7.17 9.90 3.08
CA GLY A 122 8.62 9.93 3.32
C GLY A 122 9.22 8.55 3.10
N ARG A 123 9.91 8.00 4.12
CA ARG A 123 10.52 6.65 4.09
C ARG A 123 9.56 5.53 4.50
N TYR A 124 8.28 5.83 4.72
CA TYR A 124 7.29 4.90 5.24
C TYR A 124 6.26 4.55 4.19
N PHE A 125 5.78 3.31 4.24
CA PHE A 125 4.54 2.92 3.61
C PHE A 125 3.65 2.16 4.60
N THR A 126 2.34 2.25 4.39
CA THR A 126 1.32 1.58 5.19
C THR A 126 0.45 0.73 4.28
N VAL A 127 0.24 -0.52 4.65
CA VAL A 127 -0.81 -1.38 4.08
C VAL A 127 -2.09 -1.10 4.86
N GLN A 128 -3.17 -0.75 4.16
CA GLN A 128 -4.43 -0.33 4.74
C GLN A 128 -5.50 -1.37 4.42
N ASN A 129 -5.59 -2.41 5.24
CA ASN A 129 -6.72 -3.33 5.18
C ASN A 129 -7.90 -2.70 5.94
N PHE A 130 -9.12 -2.79 5.40
CA PHE A 130 -10.30 -2.25 6.06
C PHE A 130 -11.59 -2.95 5.62
N VAL A 131 -12.61 -2.91 6.48
CA VAL A 131 -13.96 -3.37 6.16
C VAL A 131 -14.95 -2.33 6.64
N ALA A 132 -15.97 -2.03 5.82
CA ALA A 132 -17.00 -1.04 6.13
C ALA A 132 -18.41 -1.45 5.62
N CYS A 133 -18.70 -2.76 5.55
CA CYS A 133 -19.93 -3.30 4.96
C CYS A 133 -20.87 -3.97 5.98
N GLY A 134 -20.89 -3.43 7.20
CA GLY A 134 -21.66 -3.94 8.34
C GLY A 134 -20.76 -4.04 9.56
N GLN A 135 -19.71 -4.87 9.49
CA GLN A 135 -18.54 -4.73 10.37
C GLN A 135 -17.72 -3.53 9.93
N HIS A 136 -17.18 -2.77 10.90
CA HIS A 136 -16.34 -1.61 10.63
C HIS A 136 -15.02 -1.78 11.38
N TRP A 137 -13.94 -2.01 10.64
CA TRP A 137 -12.61 -2.08 11.23
C TRP A 137 -11.52 -1.73 10.23
N THR A 138 -10.35 -1.36 10.76
CA THR A 138 -9.12 -1.15 9.99
C THR A 138 -7.96 -1.92 10.60
N ASP A 139 -7.04 -2.40 9.76
CA ASP A 139 -5.75 -2.96 10.14
C ASP A 139 -4.66 -2.31 9.29
N TYR A 140 -3.97 -1.34 9.89
CA TYR A 140 -2.98 -0.49 9.23
C TYR A 140 -1.57 -0.91 9.65
N ILE A 141 -0.84 -1.54 8.75
CA ILE A 141 0.51 -2.08 8.99
C ILE A 141 1.55 -1.21 8.29
N THR A 142 2.36 -0.51 9.08
CA THR A 142 3.36 0.44 8.59
C THR A 142 4.76 -0.16 8.61
N PHE A 143 5.48 0.01 7.52
CA PHE A 143 6.90 -0.32 7.37
C PHE A 143 7.70 0.93 7.01
N ARG A 144 9.02 0.86 7.23
CA ARG A 144 9.95 1.92 6.86
C ARG A 144 11.17 1.36 6.15
N TYR A 145 11.74 2.14 5.25
CA TYR A 145 13.08 1.89 4.73
C TYR A 145 14.13 2.23 5.81
N ASP A 146 15.05 1.30 6.06
CA ASP A 146 16.23 1.51 6.90
C ASP A 146 17.48 1.63 6.02
N PRO A 147 18.11 2.81 5.95
CA PRO A 147 19.29 3.03 5.12
C PRO A 147 20.53 2.27 5.61
N ARG A 148 20.58 1.92 6.91
CA ARG A 148 21.73 1.24 7.52
C ARG A 148 21.81 -0.21 7.08
N THR A 149 20.65 -0.86 7.02
CA THR A 149 20.54 -2.27 6.61
C THR A 149 20.13 -2.42 5.16
N ARG A 150 19.79 -1.31 4.48
CA ARG A 150 19.18 -1.28 3.14
C ARG A 150 17.99 -2.23 3.03
N GLY A 151 17.10 -2.15 4.03
CA GLY A 151 16.00 -3.09 4.16
C GLY A 151 14.73 -2.45 4.72
N TRP A 152 13.64 -3.18 4.62
CA TRP A 152 12.32 -2.73 5.04
C TRP A 152 12.00 -3.32 6.41
N LEU A 153 11.71 -2.47 7.38
CA LEU A 153 11.47 -2.87 8.77
C LEU A 153 10.06 -2.49 9.19
N PHE A 154 9.44 -3.37 9.98
CA PHE A 154 8.18 -3.07 10.66
C PHE A 154 8.35 -1.82 11.53
N SER A 155 7.36 -0.94 11.49
CA SER A 155 7.31 0.28 12.29
C SER A 155 6.22 0.16 13.35
N ASN A 156 4.98 -0.07 12.91
CA ASN A 156 3.83 -0.20 13.79
C ASN A 156 2.65 -0.85 13.06
N GLN A 157 1.69 -1.35 13.84
CA GLN A 157 0.39 -1.80 13.40
C GLN A 157 -0.66 -1.11 14.27
N ILE A 158 -1.72 -0.60 13.63
CA ILE A 158 -2.86 0.01 14.31
C ILE A 158 -4.11 -0.75 13.84
N VAL A 159 -4.79 -1.37 14.79
CA VAL A 159 -6.09 -2.02 14.54
C VAL A 159 -7.16 -1.18 15.22
N THR A 160 -8.17 -0.79 14.44
CA THR A 160 -9.34 -0.06 14.95
C THR A 160 -10.58 -0.89 14.69
N GLU A 161 -11.39 -1.14 15.71
CA GLU A 161 -12.75 -1.64 15.57
C GLU A 161 -13.72 -0.50 15.90
N SER A 162 -14.69 -0.25 15.02
CA SER A 162 -15.68 0.81 15.18
C SER A 162 -17.09 0.22 15.34
N PHE A 163 -17.89 0.87 16.19
CA PHE A 163 -19.24 0.40 16.56
C PHE A 163 -20.30 1.47 16.24
N PRO A 164 -20.47 1.84 14.96
CA PRO A 164 -21.27 3.01 14.57
C PRO A 164 -22.77 2.90 14.92
N LEU A 165 -23.27 1.69 15.19
CA LEU A 165 -24.67 1.43 15.49
C LEU A 165 -24.95 1.18 16.99
N ASP A 166 -23.91 0.93 17.80
CA ASP A 166 -24.08 0.42 19.17
C ASP A 166 -23.77 1.47 20.26
N ASP A 167 -23.59 2.75 19.89
CA ASP A 167 -23.18 3.87 20.78
C ASP A 167 -21.96 3.53 21.67
N GLN A 168 -21.10 2.64 21.17
CA GLN A 168 -19.87 2.22 21.83
C GLN A 168 -18.68 2.97 21.23
N PRO A 169 -17.70 3.36 22.06
CA PRO A 169 -16.49 3.98 21.55
C PRO A 169 -15.67 2.98 20.72
N ASP A 170 -14.98 3.51 19.71
CA ASP A 170 -14.02 2.73 18.93
C ASP A 170 -12.93 2.13 19.83
N ARG A 171 -12.54 0.90 19.50
CA ARG A 171 -11.42 0.21 20.16
C ARG A 171 -10.20 0.30 19.27
N VAL A 172 -9.11 0.82 19.83
CA VAL A 172 -7.85 0.99 19.11
C VAL A 172 -6.74 0.22 19.81
N THR A 173 -6.09 -0.69 19.07
CA THR A 173 -4.91 -1.42 19.52
C THR A 173 -3.70 -0.99 18.69
N VAL A 174 -2.60 -0.65 19.37
CA VAL A 174 -1.36 -0.22 18.71
C VAL A 174 -0.22 -1.15 19.10
N THR A 175 0.37 -1.82 18.11
CA THR A 175 1.62 -2.57 18.26
C THR A 175 2.76 -1.77 17.64
N ARG A 176 3.82 -1.49 18.40
CA ARG A 176 5.03 -0.80 17.90
C ARG A 176 6.16 -1.79 17.73
N ALA A 177 7.06 -1.49 16.78
CA ALA A 177 8.29 -2.25 16.63
C ALA A 177 9.15 -2.18 17.89
N ASP A 178 9.77 -3.31 18.24
CA ASP A 178 10.84 -3.38 19.22
C ASP A 178 12.16 -3.02 18.54
N THR A 179 12.81 -1.95 18.97
CA THR A 179 14.08 -1.50 18.38
C THR A 179 15.24 -2.46 18.65
N HIS A 180 15.14 -3.33 19.65
CA HIS A 180 16.15 -4.33 19.97
C HIS A 180 15.97 -5.62 19.15
N LEU A 181 14.76 -5.85 18.63
CA LEU A 181 14.39 -7.02 17.84
C LEU A 181 13.67 -6.59 16.55
N PRO A 182 14.37 -5.94 15.61
CA PRO A 182 13.76 -5.43 14.39
C PRO A 182 13.19 -6.57 13.55
N VAL A 183 11.93 -6.43 13.13
CA VAL A 183 11.24 -7.39 12.26
C VAL A 183 11.33 -6.88 10.82
N SER A 184 11.95 -7.67 9.94
CA SER A 184 11.99 -7.32 8.51
C SER A 184 10.63 -7.53 7.85
N PHE A 185 10.38 -6.81 6.76
CA PHE A 185 9.14 -6.89 6.00
C PHE A 185 8.78 -8.33 5.63
N GLY A 186 9.71 -9.13 5.09
CA GLY A 186 9.42 -10.52 4.72
C GLY A 186 9.22 -11.48 5.90
N GLN A 187 9.66 -11.11 7.10
CA GLN A 187 9.47 -11.90 8.32
C GLN A 187 8.23 -11.50 9.12
N TRP A 188 7.67 -10.33 8.83
CA TRP A 188 6.48 -9.85 9.52
C TRP A 188 5.31 -10.82 9.29
N LYS A 189 4.62 -11.15 10.37
CA LYS A 189 3.40 -11.96 10.36
C LYS A 189 2.40 -11.30 11.29
N ARG A 190 1.12 -11.43 10.94
CA ARG A 190 0.04 -11.09 11.86
C ARG A 190 0.19 -11.95 13.12
N LYS A 191 -0.01 -11.35 14.29
CA LYS A 191 -0.15 -12.11 15.53
C LYS A 191 -1.60 -12.58 15.59
N ASP A 192 -1.78 -13.88 15.81
CA ASP A 192 -3.10 -14.48 16.03
C ASP A 192 -3.71 -14.03 17.37
#